data_AF-A0A2P1QUJ0-F1
#
_entry.id   AF-A0A2P1QUJ0-F1
#
_cell.length_a   1.000
_cell.length_b   1.000
_cell.length_c   1.000
_cell.angle_alpha   90.00
_cell.angle_beta   90.00
_cell.angle_gamma   90.00
#
_symmetry.space_group_name_H-M   'P 1'
#
loop_
_entity.id
_entity.type
_entity.pdbx_description
1 polymer ?
#
loop_
_entity_poly.entity_id
_entity_poly.type
_entity_poly.pdbx_seq_one_letter_code
_entity_poly.pdbx_strand_id
1 'polypeptide(L)'
;MTSFEFGSMAFRQFARNAPLSSISQYTVGQTVFEVPWIPGFSAAIPDRDGLGLLFHTNARSACHAANGRTLEEDQENLTSSLVRLSVGNDSSREEPNYGGQFQPNYVRNLNGIGATLGRFGWKANNTDLTRQSSAAFLGDLGITSPMFQNENCTDPQVQCRASRNGDSPEITHNRIAAISNYLKLIAVPARRKADNESVLLGKKIFFQAGCKNCHLPKIQTGLNESFPELSNQTIHPYTDLLLHDMGEGLEMRSKDKFRYLLRRLLLFPPAWFRIPDHRDGNV
;
A
#
# COMPACT_ATOMS: atom_id res chain seq x y z
N MET A 1 8.42 11.26 14.01
CA MET A 1 7.53 11.34 12.84
C MET A 1 6.03 11.55 13.15
N THR A 2 5.64 11.84 14.40
CA THR A 2 4.22 11.90 14.75
C THR A 2 3.62 13.29 14.49
N SER A 3 2.42 13.35 13.92
CA SER A 3 1.61 14.57 13.85
C SER A 3 0.54 14.56 14.94
N PHE A 4 0.30 15.70 15.57
CA PHE A 4 -0.74 15.87 16.60
C PHE A 4 -1.99 16.58 16.05
N GLU A 5 -2.13 16.62 14.73
CA GLU A 5 -3.37 17.04 14.10
C GLU A 5 -4.43 15.93 14.21
N PHE A 6 -5.60 16.32 14.68
CA PHE A 6 -6.75 15.42 14.83
C PHE A 6 -7.85 15.84 13.86
N GLY A 7 -8.60 14.86 13.34
CA GLY A 7 -9.72 15.10 12.41
C GLY A 7 -9.40 14.75 10.95
N SER A 8 -10.08 15.42 10.02
CA SER A 8 -10.03 15.10 8.58
C SER A 8 -8.68 15.31 7.92
N MET A 9 -7.80 16.11 8.54
CA MET A 9 -6.48 16.44 8.00
C MET A 9 -5.34 15.66 8.64
N ALA A 10 -5.63 14.76 9.61
CA ALA A 10 -4.61 14.03 10.37
C ALA A 10 -3.62 13.26 9.47
N PHE A 11 -4.12 12.69 8.39
CA PHE A 11 -3.34 11.92 7.41
C PHE A 11 -2.77 12.77 6.27
N ARG A 12 -2.83 14.11 6.36
CA ARG A 12 -2.28 15.04 5.34
C ARG A 12 -1.15 15.90 5.88
N GLN A 13 -0.53 15.47 6.96
CA GLN A 13 0.54 16.20 7.62
C GLN A 13 1.88 15.55 7.28
N PHE A 14 2.93 16.35 7.18
CA PHE A 14 4.30 15.87 7.37
C PHE A 14 4.67 15.93 8.87
N ALA A 15 5.81 15.33 9.25
CA ALA A 15 6.21 15.33 10.67
C ALA A 15 6.58 16.75 11.15
N ARG A 16 6.15 17.14 12.36
CA ARG A 16 6.31 18.51 12.89
C ARG A 16 7.73 19.10 12.79
N ASN A 17 8.75 18.25 12.90
CA ASN A 17 10.16 18.65 12.86
C ASN A 17 10.89 18.08 11.62
N ALA A 18 10.17 17.87 10.52
CA ALA A 18 10.78 17.39 9.28
C ALA A 18 11.74 18.44 8.70
N PRO A 19 12.90 18.02 8.13
CA PRO A 19 13.79 18.92 7.40
C PRO A 19 13.07 19.62 6.25
N LEU A 20 13.48 20.83 5.90
CA LEU A 20 12.90 21.59 4.78
C LEU A 20 12.98 20.83 3.44
N SER A 21 14.04 20.06 3.22
CA SER A 21 14.19 19.18 2.05
C SER A 21 13.06 18.16 1.96
N SER A 22 12.70 17.54 3.08
CA SER A 22 11.62 16.56 3.18
C SER A 22 10.25 17.21 3.04
N ILE A 23 10.05 18.40 3.62
CA ILE A 23 8.82 19.17 3.45
C ILE A 23 8.62 19.55 1.98
N SER A 24 9.69 19.93 1.28
CA SER A 24 9.65 20.22 -0.17
C SER A 24 9.27 18.98 -0.98
N GLN A 25 9.95 17.85 -0.75
CA GLN A 25 9.64 16.56 -1.40
C GLN A 25 8.20 16.11 -1.15
N TYR A 26 7.73 16.26 0.09
CA TYR A 26 6.35 15.99 0.49
C TYR A 26 5.36 16.86 -0.30
N THR A 27 5.57 18.18 -0.33
CA THR A 27 4.67 19.14 -0.98
C THR A 27 4.58 18.93 -2.50
N VAL A 28 5.72 18.66 -3.14
CA VAL A 28 5.76 18.33 -4.57
C VAL A 28 4.97 17.06 -4.85
N GLY A 29 5.22 15.98 -4.10
CA GLY A 29 4.51 14.72 -4.30
C GLY A 29 3.01 14.80 -3.95
N GLN A 30 2.64 15.58 -2.94
CA GLN A 30 1.24 15.87 -2.60
C GLN A 30 0.52 16.52 -3.78
N THR A 31 1.16 17.47 -4.44
CA THR A 31 0.58 18.16 -5.60
C THR A 31 0.29 17.15 -6.71
N VAL A 32 1.23 16.28 -7.04
CA VAL A 32 1.02 15.22 -8.07
C VAL A 32 -0.08 14.23 -7.65
N PHE A 33 -0.25 13.98 -6.35
CA PHE A 33 -1.26 13.06 -5.82
C PHE A 33 -2.69 13.64 -5.86
N GLU A 34 -2.83 14.94 -5.56
CA GLU A 34 -4.14 15.58 -5.40
C GLU A 34 -4.69 16.20 -6.68
N VAL A 35 -3.81 16.58 -7.60
CA VAL A 35 -4.18 17.32 -8.81
C VAL A 35 -4.88 16.42 -9.84
N PRO A 36 -6.04 16.83 -10.39
CA PRO A 36 -6.73 16.05 -11.40
C PRO A 36 -6.03 16.10 -12.76
N TRP A 37 -5.98 14.94 -13.40
CA TRP A 37 -5.49 14.69 -14.75
C TRP A 37 -6.62 14.94 -15.77
N ILE A 38 -6.24 15.30 -16.99
CA ILE A 38 -7.14 15.74 -18.04
C ILE A 38 -7.16 14.67 -19.16
N PRO A 39 -8.34 14.30 -19.67
CA PRO A 39 -8.47 13.35 -20.78
C PRO A 39 -7.69 13.77 -22.02
N GLY A 40 -6.95 12.81 -22.58
CA GLY A 40 -6.19 12.99 -23.83
C GLY A 40 -5.03 13.97 -23.70
N PHE A 41 -4.49 14.41 -24.83
CA PHE A 41 -3.39 15.38 -24.90
C PHE A 41 -3.91 16.82 -24.91
N SER A 42 -3.39 17.67 -24.02
CA SER A 42 -3.79 19.06 -23.90
C SER A 42 -2.57 19.97 -23.96
N ALA A 43 -2.37 20.61 -25.12
CA ALA A 43 -1.33 21.63 -25.29
C ALA A 43 -1.50 22.83 -24.34
N ALA A 44 -2.70 23.02 -23.76
CA ALA A 44 -2.97 24.08 -22.80
C ALA A 44 -2.44 23.75 -21.38
N ILE A 45 -2.38 22.46 -21.02
CA ILE A 45 -1.93 22.00 -19.70
C ILE A 45 -1.14 20.68 -19.87
N PRO A 46 0.04 20.73 -20.53
CA PRO A 46 0.84 19.54 -20.83
C PRO A 46 1.38 18.83 -19.57
N ASP A 47 1.35 19.51 -18.43
CA ASP A 47 1.79 18.93 -17.17
C ASP A 47 0.76 18.00 -16.51
N ARG A 48 -0.47 17.93 -17.01
CA ARG A 48 -1.59 17.23 -16.37
C ARG A 48 -2.46 16.47 -17.36
N ASP A 49 -1.97 16.24 -18.57
CA ASP A 49 -2.68 15.51 -19.61
C ASP A 49 -2.26 14.03 -19.62
N GLY A 50 -2.84 13.24 -20.53
CA GLY A 50 -2.56 11.79 -20.64
C GLY A 50 -3.50 10.89 -19.85
N LEU A 51 -4.58 11.43 -19.25
CA LEU A 51 -5.62 10.56 -18.68
C LEU A 51 -6.21 9.70 -19.81
N GLY A 52 -6.14 8.38 -19.64
CA GLY A 52 -6.51 7.42 -20.67
C GLY A 52 -7.99 7.49 -21.05
N LEU A 53 -8.38 6.86 -22.16
CA LEU A 53 -9.79 6.85 -22.61
C LEU A 53 -10.72 6.16 -21.60
N LEU A 54 -10.20 5.15 -20.89
CA LEU A 54 -10.91 4.40 -19.86
C LEU A 54 -10.15 4.59 -18.54
N PHE A 55 -10.75 5.35 -17.62
CA PHE A 55 -10.20 5.61 -16.29
C PHE A 55 -11.30 5.42 -15.23
N HIS A 56 -10.91 5.02 -14.03
CA HIS A 56 -11.82 4.91 -12.87
C HIS A 56 -12.02 6.26 -12.17
N THR A 57 -10.97 7.07 -12.15
CA THR A 57 -10.94 8.40 -11.53
C THR A 57 -9.94 9.28 -12.26
N ASN A 58 -9.95 10.60 -12.04
CA ASN A 58 -8.99 11.52 -12.65
C ASN A 58 -7.95 12.04 -11.64
N ALA A 59 -8.01 11.64 -10.37
CA ALA A 59 -7.01 11.96 -9.36
C ALA A 59 -6.87 10.82 -8.35
N ARG A 60 -5.67 10.62 -7.78
CA ARG A 60 -5.47 9.61 -6.73
C ARG A 60 -6.27 9.94 -5.47
N SER A 61 -6.34 11.23 -5.13
CA SER A 61 -7.10 11.75 -3.99
C SER A 61 -8.60 11.44 -4.05
N ALA A 62 -9.16 11.23 -5.24
CA ALA A 62 -10.58 10.91 -5.39
C ALA A 62 -10.93 9.47 -4.95
N CYS A 63 -9.97 8.52 -5.03
CA CYS A 63 -10.12 7.20 -4.41
C CYS A 63 -9.50 7.14 -3.01
N HIS A 64 -8.44 7.92 -2.77
CA HIS A 64 -7.72 8.00 -1.50
C HIS A 64 -8.02 9.32 -0.77
N ALA A 65 -9.30 9.55 -0.47
CA ALA A 65 -9.73 10.76 0.21
C ALA A 65 -8.97 10.92 1.54
N ALA A 66 -8.29 12.06 1.70
CA ALA A 66 -7.39 12.31 2.83
C ALA A 66 -6.41 11.15 3.10
N ASN A 67 -5.78 10.63 2.04
CA ASN A 67 -4.83 9.52 2.07
C ASN A 67 -5.41 8.19 2.56
N GLY A 68 -6.70 7.96 2.29
CA GLY A 68 -7.36 6.68 2.59
C GLY A 68 -7.80 6.56 4.04
N ARG A 69 -8.10 7.68 4.72
CA ARG A 69 -8.84 7.63 5.98
C ARG A 69 -10.18 6.95 5.70
N THR A 70 -10.44 5.82 6.36
CA THR A 70 -11.78 5.25 6.40
C THR A 70 -12.73 6.27 7.02
N LEU A 71 -13.91 6.46 6.41
CA LEU A 71 -14.93 7.37 6.94
C LEU A 71 -15.26 6.93 8.37
N GLU A 72 -15.23 7.91 9.27
CA GLU A 72 -15.69 7.73 10.64
C GLU A 72 -17.20 7.93 10.62
N GLU A 73 -17.96 6.85 10.60
CA GLU A 73 -19.32 6.89 11.10
C GLU A 73 -19.29 6.43 12.56
N ASP A 74 -19.39 7.40 13.45
CA ASP A 74 -19.72 7.20 14.86
C ASP A 74 -21.12 6.57 14.94
N GLN A 75 -21.24 5.24 14.71
CA GLN A 75 -22.26 4.34 15.27
C GLN A 75 -22.25 2.89 14.76
N GLU A 76 -21.23 2.38 14.06
CA GLU A 76 -21.17 0.94 13.76
C GLU A 76 -19.95 0.20 14.32
N ASN A 77 -20.22 -0.96 14.92
CA ASN A 77 -19.23 -1.92 15.38
C ASN A 77 -18.85 -2.85 14.23
N LEU A 78 -17.62 -2.72 13.73
CA LEU A 78 -16.94 -3.80 13.03
C LEU A 78 -15.62 -4.11 13.77
N THR A 79 -15.72 -4.95 14.80
CA THR A 79 -14.61 -5.24 15.72
C THR A 79 -13.59 -6.24 15.16
N SER A 80 -13.97 -7.04 14.16
CA SER A 80 -13.08 -7.73 13.22
C SER A 80 -13.94 -8.42 12.16
N SER A 81 -13.41 -8.61 10.95
CA SER A 81 -14.05 -9.44 9.93
C SER A 81 -13.05 -10.46 9.41
N LEU A 82 -13.41 -11.73 9.52
CA LEU A 82 -12.69 -12.83 8.91
C LEU A 82 -13.43 -13.21 7.62
N VAL A 83 -12.81 -12.94 6.47
CA VAL A 83 -13.33 -13.42 5.18
C VAL A 83 -12.69 -14.77 4.90
N ARG A 84 -13.50 -15.83 4.93
CA ARG A 84 -13.11 -17.18 4.50
C ARG A 84 -13.73 -17.45 3.12
N LEU A 85 -12.89 -17.76 2.15
CA LEU A 85 -13.31 -18.17 0.82
C LEU A 85 -13.48 -19.70 0.80
N SER A 86 -14.62 -20.19 0.31
CA SER A 86 -14.92 -21.62 0.22
C SER A 86 -15.64 -21.95 -1.09
N VAL A 87 -15.64 -23.22 -1.49
CA VAL A 87 -16.22 -23.67 -2.77
C VAL A 87 -17.52 -24.41 -2.53
N GLY A 88 -18.58 -23.92 -3.17
CA GLY A 88 -19.93 -24.49 -3.03
C GLY A 88 -20.55 -24.13 -1.68
N ASN A 89 -21.49 -24.95 -1.22
CA ASN A 89 -22.28 -24.67 -0.02
C ASN A 89 -21.61 -25.13 1.29
N ASP A 90 -20.41 -25.72 1.20
CA ASP A 90 -19.67 -26.24 2.35
C ASP A 90 -18.54 -25.28 2.72
N SER A 91 -18.72 -24.55 3.83
CA SER A 91 -17.75 -23.57 4.35
C SER A 91 -16.45 -24.20 4.87
N SER A 92 -16.41 -25.53 5.00
CA SER A 92 -15.19 -26.26 5.36
C SER A 92 -14.29 -26.54 4.15
N ARG A 93 -14.84 -26.50 2.94
CA ARG A 93 -14.12 -26.81 1.70
C ARG A 93 -13.36 -25.60 1.20
N GLU A 94 -12.04 -25.67 1.32
CA GLU A 94 -11.11 -24.63 0.88
C GLU A 94 -11.22 -24.30 -0.61
N GLU A 95 -10.94 -23.04 -0.95
CA GLU A 95 -10.88 -22.64 -2.36
C GLU A 95 -9.60 -23.18 -3.01
N PRO A 96 -9.64 -23.76 -4.22
CA PRO A 96 -8.54 -24.59 -4.71
C PRO A 96 -7.30 -23.78 -5.10
N ASN A 97 -7.47 -22.46 -5.30
CA ASN A 97 -6.42 -21.51 -5.63
C ASN A 97 -5.93 -20.74 -4.40
N TYR A 98 -6.82 -20.43 -3.45
CA TYR A 98 -6.54 -19.59 -2.27
C TYR A 98 -6.44 -20.37 -0.96
N GLY A 99 -6.75 -21.66 -0.93
CA GLY A 99 -6.79 -22.48 0.28
C GLY A 99 -7.79 -21.96 1.31
N GLY A 100 -7.54 -22.24 2.59
CA GLY A 100 -8.35 -21.73 3.71
C GLY A 100 -8.12 -20.24 4.03
N GLN A 101 -7.09 -19.59 3.47
CA GLN A 101 -6.69 -18.21 3.82
C GLN A 101 -5.84 -17.54 2.73
N PHE A 102 -6.06 -16.23 2.48
CA PHE A 102 -5.33 -15.44 1.48
C PHE A 102 -3.80 -15.47 1.67
N GLN A 103 -3.04 -15.72 0.60
CA GLN A 103 -1.56 -15.69 0.60
C GLN A 103 -1.03 -14.47 -0.20
N PRO A 104 0.16 -13.93 0.13
CA PRO A 104 0.83 -12.85 -0.57
C PRO A 104 1.42 -13.36 -1.87
N ASN A 105 1.33 -12.53 -2.91
CA ASN A 105 1.87 -12.89 -4.21
C ASN A 105 3.38 -12.66 -4.28
N TYR A 106 4.07 -13.59 -4.95
CA TYR A 106 5.37 -13.31 -5.55
C TYR A 106 5.14 -12.62 -6.90
N VAL A 107 5.67 -11.40 -7.02
CA VAL A 107 5.48 -10.56 -8.19
C VAL A 107 6.69 -10.72 -9.10
N ARG A 108 6.46 -11.10 -10.35
CA ARG A 108 7.54 -11.22 -11.34
C ARG A 108 8.27 -9.88 -11.52
N ASN A 109 9.59 -9.97 -11.57
CA ASN A 109 10.43 -8.82 -11.87
C ASN A 109 10.23 -8.39 -13.32
N LEU A 110 10.28 -7.07 -13.57
CA LEU A 110 10.01 -6.51 -14.90
C LEU A 110 11.11 -6.85 -15.92
N ASN A 111 12.31 -7.17 -15.45
CA ASN A 111 13.39 -7.69 -16.29
C ASN A 111 13.19 -9.17 -16.71
N GLY A 112 12.08 -9.81 -16.30
CA GLY A 112 11.77 -11.20 -16.61
C GLY A 112 12.52 -12.24 -15.77
N ILE A 113 13.41 -11.82 -14.84
CA ILE A 113 14.26 -12.72 -14.07
C ILE A 113 13.86 -12.70 -12.60
N GLY A 114 13.36 -13.85 -12.12
CA GLY A 114 12.97 -14.04 -10.73
C GLY A 114 11.66 -13.34 -10.34
N ALA A 115 11.37 -13.38 -9.05
CA ALA A 115 10.21 -12.73 -8.46
C ALA A 115 10.55 -12.18 -7.08
N THR A 116 9.88 -11.09 -6.71
CA THR A 116 10.00 -10.48 -5.39
C THR A 116 8.66 -10.55 -4.70
N LEU A 117 8.67 -10.82 -3.39
CA LEU A 117 7.47 -10.82 -2.58
C LEU A 117 6.78 -9.45 -2.65
N GLY A 118 5.49 -9.44 -2.96
CA GLY A 118 4.71 -8.22 -2.91
C GLY A 118 4.36 -7.81 -1.48
N ARG A 119 4.18 -6.51 -1.29
CA ARG A 119 3.94 -5.86 0.00
C ARG A 119 2.73 -4.93 -0.02
N PHE A 120 2.31 -4.49 -1.21
CA PHE A 120 1.27 -3.48 -1.43
C PHE A 120 0.17 -3.99 -2.36
N GLY A 121 -1.01 -3.37 -2.25
CA GLY A 121 -2.23 -3.71 -3.00
C GLY A 121 -2.94 -4.93 -2.41
N TRP A 122 -4.24 -5.07 -2.66
CA TRP A 122 -5.14 -6.04 -2.00
C TRP A 122 -4.65 -7.50 -1.94
N LYS A 123 -3.84 -7.92 -2.92
CA LYS A 123 -3.28 -9.28 -2.97
C LYS A 123 -1.75 -9.28 -2.91
N ALA A 124 -1.14 -8.25 -2.33
CA ALA A 124 0.30 -8.07 -2.33
C ALA A 124 0.86 -8.20 -3.76
N ASN A 125 0.25 -7.51 -4.73
CA ASN A 125 0.64 -7.58 -6.14
C ASN A 125 1.69 -6.54 -6.52
N ASN A 126 2.09 -5.68 -5.58
CA ASN A 126 3.10 -4.65 -5.77
C ASN A 126 4.20 -4.77 -4.72
N THR A 127 5.46 -4.73 -5.15
CA THR A 127 6.66 -4.98 -4.32
C THR A 127 7.05 -3.79 -3.46
N ASP A 128 6.83 -2.59 -3.98
CA ASP A 128 7.22 -1.32 -3.37
C ASP A 128 6.24 -0.21 -3.79
N LEU A 129 6.41 0.98 -3.20
CA LEU A 129 5.57 2.15 -3.48
C LEU A 129 5.71 2.67 -4.91
N THR A 130 6.88 2.50 -5.53
CA THR A 130 7.10 2.90 -6.92
C THR A 130 6.22 2.04 -7.82
N ARG A 131 6.26 0.72 -7.65
CA ARG A 131 5.42 -0.21 -8.41
C ARG A 131 3.94 -0.04 -8.12
N GLN A 132 3.56 0.11 -6.85
CA GLN A 132 2.17 0.41 -6.47
C GLN A 132 1.67 1.70 -7.14
N SER A 133 2.52 2.74 -7.18
CA SER A 133 2.16 3.99 -7.84
C SER A 133 2.07 3.82 -9.34
N SER A 134 3.08 3.25 -9.99
CA SER A 134 3.06 3.00 -11.43
C SER A 134 1.87 2.13 -11.86
N ALA A 135 1.53 1.10 -11.08
CA ALA A 135 0.38 0.24 -11.37
C ALA A 135 -0.96 0.97 -11.24
N ALA A 136 -1.12 1.86 -10.25
CA ALA A 136 -2.32 2.68 -10.11
C ALA A 136 -2.45 3.72 -11.23
N PHE A 137 -1.34 4.30 -11.71
CA PHE A 137 -1.39 5.18 -12.89
C PHE A 137 -1.93 4.44 -14.11
N LEU A 138 -1.42 3.25 -14.40
CA LEU A 138 -1.89 2.49 -15.55
C LEU A 138 -3.31 1.94 -15.35
N GLY A 139 -3.58 1.33 -14.20
CA GLY A 139 -4.82 0.59 -13.93
C GLY A 139 -6.03 1.46 -13.63
N ASP A 140 -5.83 2.61 -12.97
CA ASP A 140 -6.92 3.47 -12.52
C ASP A 140 -7.05 4.77 -13.34
N LEU A 141 -5.94 5.29 -13.85
CA LEU A 141 -5.89 6.55 -14.61
C LEU A 141 -5.64 6.32 -16.11
N GLY A 142 -5.23 5.12 -16.52
CA GLY A 142 -4.85 4.84 -17.91
C GLY A 142 -3.62 5.64 -18.35
N ILE A 143 -2.69 5.93 -17.44
CA ILE A 143 -1.46 6.69 -17.71
C ILE A 143 -0.26 5.75 -17.66
N THR A 144 0.51 5.72 -18.75
CA THR A 144 1.75 4.93 -18.84
C THR A 144 2.89 5.54 -18.02
N SER A 145 3.80 4.71 -17.53
CA SER A 145 4.98 5.11 -16.75
C SER A 145 6.24 4.38 -17.23
N PRO A 146 7.47 4.79 -16.83
CA PRO A 146 8.68 4.10 -17.26
C PRO A 146 8.69 2.61 -16.89
N MET A 147 7.95 2.27 -15.82
CA MET A 147 7.80 0.91 -15.32
C MET A 147 6.74 0.10 -16.07
N PHE A 148 5.68 0.75 -16.56
CA PHE A 148 4.60 0.13 -17.32
C PHE A 148 4.30 1.01 -18.54
N GLN A 149 5.00 0.71 -19.64
CA GLN A 149 5.02 1.54 -20.85
C GLN A 149 3.90 1.22 -21.84
N ASN A 150 3.23 0.08 -21.66
CA ASN A 150 2.16 -0.37 -22.54
C ASN A 150 0.82 -0.02 -21.92
N GLU A 151 -0.08 0.47 -22.75
CA GLU A 151 -1.48 0.70 -22.40
C GLU A 151 -2.18 -0.58 -21.94
N ASN A 152 -3.09 -0.44 -20.99
CA ASN A 152 -3.91 -1.55 -20.49
C ASN A 152 -5.16 -1.78 -21.36
N CYS A 153 -4.99 -1.73 -22.68
CA CYS A 153 -6.04 -2.01 -23.65
C CYS A 153 -6.00 -3.49 -24.08
N THR A 154 -7.14 -4.16 -24.02
CA THR A 154 -7.33 -5.53 -24.53
C THR A 154 -7.62 -5.55 -26.02
N ASP A 155 -7.49 -6.73 -26.65
CA ASP A 155 -7.68 -6.87 -28.09
C ASP A 155 -9.04 -6.42 -28.64
N PRO A 156 -10.16 -6.59 -27.92
CA PRO A 156 -11.46 -6.06 -28.36
C PRO A 156 -11.58 -4.53 -28.28
N GLN A 157 -10.72 -3.84 -27.51
CA GLN A 157 -10.84 -2.40 -27.24
C GLN A 157 -10.18 -1.55 -28.34
N VAL A 158 -10.74 -1.58 -29.55
CA VAL A 158 -10.22 -0.88 -30.73
C VAL A 158 -10.05 0.63 -30.50
N GLN A 159 -11.02 1.29 -29.87
CA GLN A 159 -10.95 2.73 -29.59
C GLN A 159 -9.86 3.09 -28.59
N CYS A 160 -9.64 2.25 -27.57
CA CYS A 160 -8.57 2.41 -26.58
C CYS A 160 -7.20 2.38 -27.29
N ARG A 161 -6.96 1.37 -28.13
CA ARG A 161 -5.71 1.23 -28.90
C ARG A 161 -5.50 2.32 -29.96
N ALA A 162 -6.58 2.89 -30.48
CA ALA A 162 -6.54 3.97 -31.47
C ALA A 162 -6.46 5.37 -30.84
N SER A 163 -6.57 5.47 -29.51
CA SER A 163 -6.50 6.75 -28.81
C SER A 163 -5.09 7.31 -28.87
N ARG A 164 -4.97 8.64 -28.91
CA ARG A 164 -3.68 9.32 -28.78
C ARG A 164 -3.19 9.17 -27.35
N ASN A 165 -1.99 8.67 -27.17
CA ASN A 165 -1.26 8.74 -25.91
C ASN A 165 -0.37 10.01 -25.90
N GLY A 166 -0.09 10.54 -24.71
CA GLY A 166 1.06 11.42 -24.53
C GLY A 166 2.35 10.61 -24.75
N ASP A 167 3.47 11.27 -25.00
CA ASP A 167 4.77 10.62 -25.25
C ASP A 167 5.03 9.39 -24.36
N SER A 168 5.70 8.34 -24.87
CA SER A 168 5.94 7.13 -24.08
C SER A 168 7.23 7.23 -23.25
N PRO A 169 7.18 7.21 -21.89
CA PRO A 169 5.99 7.11 -21.02
C PRO A 169 5.38 8.47 -20.65
N GLU A 170 4.05 8.50 -20.46
CA GLU A 170 3.29 9.74 -20.27
C GLU A 170 3.62 10.45 -18.94
N ILE A 171 3.81 9.67 -17.87
CA ILE A 171 4.31 10.21 -16.61
C ILE A 171 5.81 9.95 -16.46
N THR A 172 6.55 10.98 -16.06
CA THR A 172 8.00 10.89 -15.87
C THR A 172 8.38 10.11 -14.60
N HIS A 173 9.59 9.56 -14.59
CA HIS A 173 10.17 8.91 -13.41
C HIS A 173 10.16 9.83 -12.18
N ASN A 174 10.47 11.12 -12.35
CA ASN A 174 10.53 12.09 -11.25
C ASN A 174 9.17 12.30 -10.58
N ARG A 175 8.07 12.28 -11.34
CA ARG A 175 6.71 12.40 -10.78
C ARG A 175 6.31 11.15 -10.00
N ILE A 176 6.66 9.95 -10.48
CA ILE A 176 6.47 8.69 -9.74
C ILE A 176 7.28 8.69 -8.45
N ALA A 177 8.53 9.15 -8.51
CA ALA A 177 9.40 9.28 -7.35
C ALA A 177 8.84 10.30 -6.34
N ALA A 178 8.32 11.44 -6.81
CA ALA A 178 7.70 12.44 -5.96
C ALA A 178 6.50 11.89 -5.19
N ILE A 179 5.60 11.15 -5.84
CA ILE A 179 4.47 10.50 -5.16
C ILE A 179 4.96 9.46 -4.15
N SER A 180 5.95 8.64 -4.54
CA SER A 180 6.52 7.63 -3.65
C SER A 180 7.15 8.28 -2.42
N ASN A 181 7.80 9.44 -2.57
CA ASN A 181 8.37 10.20 -1.46
C ASN A 181 7.29 10.84 -0.61
N TYR A 182 6.24 11.40 -1.20
CA TYR A 182 5.06 11.88 -0.46
C TYR A 182 4.46 10.78 0.42
N LEU A 183 4.21 9.59 -0.15
CA LEU A 183 3.72 8.42 0.58
C LEU A 183 4.70 7.88 1.62
N LYS A 184 5.99 8.24 1.55
CA LYS A 184 7.01 7.96 2.58
C LYS A 184 7.19 9.09 3.59
N LEU A 185 6.60 10.27 3.36
CA LEU A 185 6.76 11.45 4.23
C LEU A 185 5.50 11.96 4.96
N ILE A 186 4.29 11.45 4.68
CA ILE A 186 3.11 11.63 5.57
C ILE A 186 3.42 11.17 7.01
N ALA A 187 3.19 12.05 7.97
CA ALA A 187 3.33 11.76 9.38
C ALA A 187 2.37 10.67 9.85
N VAL A 188 2.82 9.91 10.85
CA VAL A 188 1.94 9.03 11.61
C VAL A 188 1.06 9.88 12.52
N PRO A 189 -0.27 9.83 12.44
CA PRO A 189 -1.12 10.58 13.36
C PRO A 189 -0.94 10.11 14.81
N ALA A 190 -1.04 11.04 15.75
CA ALA A 190 -1.00 10.73 17.17
C ALA A 190 -2.18 9.84 17.55
N ARG A 191 -1.91 8.86 18.42
CA ARG A 191 -2.95 8.00 18.96
C ARG A 191 -3.99 8.84 19.69
N ARG A 192 -5.26 8.70 19.29
CA ARG A 192 -6.39 9.41 19.90
C ARG A 192 -6.75 8.80 21.24
N LYS A 193 -7.23 9.63 22.18
CA LYS A 193 -7.76 9.22 23.51
C LYS A 193 -6.83 8.21 24.23
N ALA A 194 -5.52 8.44 24.11
CA ALA A 194 -4.48 7.50 24.52
C ALA A 194 -4.46 7.23 26.04
N ASP A 195 -4.95 8.20 26.80
CA ASP A 195 -5.05 8.31 28.24
C ASP A 195 -6.42 7.87 28.78
N ASN A 196 -7.42 7.67 27.92
CA ASN A 196 -8.74 7.24 28.35
C ASN A 196 -8.69 5.88 29.06
N GLU A 197 -9.34 5.78 30.20
CA GLU A 197 -9.34 4.58 31.05
C GLU A 197 -9.78 3.32 30.29
N SER A 198 -10.77 3.42 29.41
CA SER A 198 -11.25 2.28 28.61
C SER A 198 -10.17 1.79 27.64
N VAL A 199 -9.38 2.70 27.05
CA VAL A 199 -8.27 2.36 26.15
C VAL A 199 -7.12 1.71 26.93
N LEU A 200 -6.83 2.20 28.13
CA LEU A 200 -5.82 1.61 29.00
C LEU A 200 -6.22 0.22 29.49
N LEU A 201 -7.50 0.03 29.85
CA LEU A 201 -8.05 -1.27 30.22
C LEU A 201 -7.98 -2.25 29.05
N GLY A 202 -8.40 -1.83 27.85
CA GLY A 202 -8.30 -2.64 26.63
C GLY A 202 -6.86 -3.07 26.34
N LYS A 203 -5.88 -2.17 26.49
CA LYS A 203 -4.45 -2.50 26.37
C LYS A 203 -4.02 -3.56 27.39
N LYS A 204 -4.47 -3.47 28.64
CA LYS A 204 -4.15 -4.46 29.69
C LYS A 204 -4.68 -5.85 29.30
N ILE A 205 -5.94 -5.93 28.87
CA ILE A 205 -6.58 -7.18 28.43
C ILE A 205 -5.83 -7.76 27.22
N PHE A 206 -5.54 -6.93 26.21
CA PHE A 206 -4.78 -7.34 25.02
C PHE A 206 -3.42 -7.96 25.35
N PHE A 207 -2.74 -7.43 26.37
CA PHE A 207 -1.44 -7.92 26.82
C PHE A 207 -1.58 -9.22 27.61
N GLN A 208 -2.60 -9.33 28.45
CA GLN A 208 -2.89 -10.54 29.23
C GLN A 208 -3.33 -11.71 28.34
N ALA A 209 -4.09 -11.44 27.28
CA ALA A 209 -4.52 -12.42 26.30
C ALA A 209 -3.39 -12.92 25.38
N GLY A 210 -2.17 -12.37 25.50
CA GLY A 210 -1.03 -12.75 24.66
C GLY A 210 -1.05 -12.17 23.24
N CYS A 211 -2.04 -11.35 22.87
CA CYS A 211 -2.16 -10.77 21.53
C CYS A 211 -0.90 -9.97 21.11
N LYS A 212 -0.24 -9.32 22.09
CA LYS A 212 0.99 -8.55 21.88
C LYS A 212 2.17 -9.37 21.33
N ASN A 213 2.11 -10.70 21.41
CA ASN A 213 3.20 -11.57 20.95
C ASN A 213 3.33 -11.57 19.42
N CYS A 214 2.21 -11.39 18.70
CA CYS A 214 2.19 -11.21 17.24
C CYS A 214 1.88 -9.75 16.86
N HIS A 215 1.03 -9.06 17.64
CA HIS A 215 0.69 -7.65 17.41
C HIS A 215 1.62 -6.72 18.19
N LEU A 216 2.84 -6.57 17.69
CA LEU A 216 3.89 -5.85 18.40
C LEU A 216 3.48 -4.40 18.67
N PRO A 217 3.38 -3.99 19.96
CA PRO A 217 2.91 -2.66 20.33
C PRO A 217 3.96 -1.57 20.07
N LYS A 218 5.20 -1.97 19.79
CA LYS A 218 6.34 -1.08 19.57
C LYS A 218 7.33 -1.73 18.60
N ILE A 219 7.68 -1.01 17.54
CA ILE A 219 8.75 -1.37 16.59
C ILE A 219 9.65 -0.16 16.39
N GLN A 220 10.94 -0.40 16.13
CA GLN A 220 11.87 0.63 15.67
C GLN A 220 12.09 0.50 14.16
N THR A 221 12.01 1.61 13.43
CA THR A 221 12.27 1.62 11.98
C THR A 221 13.76 1.41 11.70
N GLY A 222 14.07 0.76 10.57
CA GLY A 222 15.43 0.58 10.09
C GLY A 222 16.05 1.87 9.55
N LEU A 223 17.31 1.78 9.13
CA LEU A 223 18.02 2.89 8.50
C LEU A 223 17.43 3.23 7.12
N ASN A 224 17.33 4.52 6.84
CA ASN A 224 16.88 5.09 5.59
C ASN A 224 17.86 6.19 5.17
N GLU A 225 18.64 5.91 4.13
CA GLU A 225 19.66 6.84 3.61
C GLU A 225 19.03 8.06 2.93
N SER A 226 17.91 7.87 2.23
CA SER A 226 17.23 8.95 1.51
C SER A 226 16.50 9.92 2.43
N PHE A 227 16.03 9.41 3.58
CA PHE A 227 15.30 10.19 4.59
C PHE A 227 15.79 9.79 6.00
N PRO A 228 16.94 10.31 6.45
CA PRO A 228 17.52 9.98 7.75
C PRO A 228 16.57 10.20 8.92
N GLU A 229 15.65 11.16 8.82
CA GLU A 229 14.61 11.45 9.82
C GLU A 229 13.59 10.31 10.00
N LEU A 230 13.48 9.39 9.04
CA LEU A 230 12.65 8.19 9.16
C LEU A 230 13.41 7.03 9.83
N SER A 231 14.72 7.17 10.05
CA SER A 231 15.55 6.14 10.65
C SER A 231 15.39 6.08 12.16
N ASN A 232 15.47 4.87 12.73
CA ASN A 232 15.51 4.61 14.16
C ASN A 232 14.30 5.18 14.94
N GLN A 233 13.19 5.41 14.26
CA GLN A 233 11.97 5.95 14.85
C GLN A 233 11.23 4.85 15.60
N THR A 234 10.82 5.14 16.83
CA THR A 234 9.88 4.28 17.55
C THR A 234 8.46 4.55 17.03
N ILE A 235 7.81 3.50 16.55
CA ILE A 235 6.41 3.51 16.15
C ILE A 235 5.60 2.50 16.95
N HIS A 236 4.28 2.68 16.97
CA HIS A 236 3.33 1.85 17.72
C HIS A 236 2.28 1.20 16.79
N PRO A 237 2.69 0.25 15.93
CA PRO A 237 1.80 -0.23 14.86
C PRO A 237 0.81 -1.32 15.33
N TYR A 238 1.06 -2.00 16.46
CA TYR A 238 0.24 -3.14 16.92
C TYR A 238 0.09 -4.24 15.85
N THR A 239 1.20 -4.48 15.14
CA THR A 239 1.42 -5.54 14.16
C THR A 239 2.92 -5.72 14.09
N ASP A 240 3.41 -6.93 13.85
CA ASP A 240 4.85 -7.12 13.68
C ASP A 240 5.35 -6.79 12.27
N LEU A 241 4.44 -6.54 11.32
CA LEU A 241 4.77 -6.26 9.92
C LEU A 241 5.56 -7.40 9.25
N LEU A 242 5.63 -8.56 9.89
CA LEU A 242 6.37 -9.71 9.42
C LEU A 242 5.44 -10.67 8.67
N LEU A 243 6.09 -11.51 7.88
CA LEU A 243 5.46 -12.59 7.14
C LEU A 243 5.55 -13.85 8.01
N HIS A 244 4.43 -14.38 8.50
CA HIS A 244 4.40 -15.49 9.48
C HIS A 244 4.26 -16.84 8.80
N ASP A 245 5.16 -17.79 9.09
CA ASP A 245 5.01 -19.16 8.58
C ASP A 245 3.89 -19.85 9.36
N MET A 246 2.78 -20.11 8.68
CA MET A 246 1.56 -20.65 9.29
C MET A 246 1.50 -22.19 9.29
N GLY A 247 2.59 -22.87 8.87
CA GLY A 247 2.67 -24.33 8.85
C GLY A 247 2.10 -25.00 7.60
N GLU A 248 2.26 -26.31 7.49
CA GLU A 248 2.00 -27.08 6.25
C GLU A 248 0.50 -27.18 5.90
N GLY A 249 -0.37 -27.09 6.91
CA GLY A 249 -1.82 -27.20 6.76
C GLY A 249 -2.51 -25.97 6.15
N LEU A 250 -1.75 -24.89 5.91
CA LEU A 250 -2.23 -23.64 5.31
C LEU A 250 -1.42 -23.26 4.06
N GLU A 251 -0.74 -24.24 3.44
CA GLU A 251 0.02 -24.09 2.20
C GLU A 251 -0.84 -24.05 0.94
N MET A 252 -0.50 -23.16 0.00
CA MET A 252 -1.04 -23.19 -1.36
C MET A 252 -0.53 -24.44 -2.11
N ARG A 253 -1.45 -25.33 -2.51
CA ARG A 253 -1.15 -26.47 -3.41
C ARG A 253 -1.71 -26.23 -4.82
N SER A 254 -1.25 -25.19 -5.51
CA SER A 254 -1.58 -25.05 -6.93
C SER A 254 -0.68 -25.97 -7.77
N LYS A 255 -1.26 -26.99 -8.39
CA LYS A 255 -0.61 -27.75 -9.47
C LYS A 255 -0.47 -26.81 -10.67
N ASP A 256 0.69 -26.18 -10.84
CA ASP A 256 1.32 -25.95 -12.15
C ASP A 256 2.73 -25.33 -12.01
N LYS A 257 3.73 -26.17 -12.29
CA LYS A 257 5.10 -25.96 -12.81
C LYS A 257 5.92 -24.67 -12.52
N PHE A 258 5.68 -23.94 -11.44
CA PHE A 258 6.72 -23.15 -10.78
C PHE A 258 6.79 -23.54 -9.29
N ARG A 259 7.65 -24.51 -9.00
CA ARG A 259 7.99 -24.92 -7.64
C ARG A 259 8.90 -23.87 -7.00
N TYR A 260 8.31 -22.84 -6.44
CA TYR A 260 8.87 -22.16 -5.28
C TYR A 260 7.77 -22.15 -4.23
N LEU A 261 7.89 -23.08 -3.29
CA LEU A 261 7.17 -23.05 -2.01
C LEU A 261 7.18 -21.62 -1.50
N LEU A 262 6.05 -21.07 -1.07
CA LEU A 262 6.05 -20.19 0.09
C LEU A 262 4.65 -19.94 0.66
N ARG A 263 4.60 -20.29 1.95
CA ARG A 263 3.65 -19.95 3.00
C ARG A 263 3.78 -18.46 3.31
N ARG A 264 2.74 -17.86 3.91
CA ARG A 264 2.74 -16.80 4.97
C ARG A 264 1.70 -15.71 4.65
N LEU A 265 1.16 -14.93 5.60
CA LEU A 265 0.09 -13.91 5.41
C LEU A 265 0.51 -12.49 5.91
N LEU A 266 -0.16 -11.42 5.44
CA LEU A 266 -0.13 -10.06 6.05
C LEU A 266 -1.53 -9.42 6.22
N LEU A 267 -1.64 -8.56 7.25
CA LEU A 267 -2.62 -7.48 7.42
C LEU A 267 -1.93 -6.15 7.02
N PHE A 268 -2.51 -5.39 6.09
CA PHE A 268 -1.94 -4.16 5.52
C PHE A 268 -1.80 -3.01 6.53
N PRO A 269 -0.60 -2.45 6.73
CA PRO A 269 -0.38 -1.19 7.42
C PRO A 269 0.12 -0.10 6.44
N PRO A 270 0.09 1.19 6.83
CA PRO A 270 0.42 2.30 5.94
C PRO A 270 1.92 2.36 5.57
N ALA A 271 2.18 3.06 4.46
CA ALA A 271 3.32 3.10 3.52
C ALA A 271 4.77 3.36 4.00
N TRP A 272 5.12 3.19 5.28
CA TRP A 272 6.35 3.76 5.85
C TRP A 272 7.59 2.85 5.93
N PHE A 273 7.54 1.61 5.42
CA PHE A 273 8.42 0.55 5.95
C PHE A 273 9.36 -0.12 4.94
N ARG A 274 10.65 -0.22 5.29
CA ARG A 274 11.62 -1.18 4.72
C ARG A 274 11.73 -2.35 5.70
N ILE A 275 11.34 -3.54 5.26
CA ILE A 275 11.31 -4.77 6.06
C ILE A 275 12.72 -5.39 6.09
N PRO A 276 13.29 -5.72 7.27
CA PRO A 276 14.42 -6.64 7.37
C PRO A 276 13.96 -8.06 7.00
N ASP A 277 14.73 -8.77 6.16
CA ASP A 277 14.25 -10.02 5.55
C ASP A 277 14.00 -11.18 6.53
N HIS A 278 14.52 -11.16 7.76
CA HIS A 278 14.27 -12.21 8.76
C HIS A 278 14.51 -11.71 10.20
N ARG A 279 13.76 -12.25 11.18
CA ARG A 279 14.27 -12.45 12.54
C ARG A 279 14.76 -13.89 12.62
N ASP A 280 16.04 -14.08 12.88
CA ASP A 280 16.52 -15.38 13.34
C ASP A 280 15.86 -15.66 14.69
N GLY A 281 15.17 -16.80 14.76
CA GLY A 281 14.48 -17.23 15.96
C GLY A 281 15.47 -17.49 17.07
N ASN A 282 15.36 -16.69 18.14
CA ASN A 282 15.80 -17.02 19.50
C ASN A 282 15.20 -15.98 20.46
N VAL A 283 13.88 -16.08 20.70
CA VAL A 283 13.21 -15.76 21.99
C VAL A 283 11.96 -16.61 22.08
#